data_AF-A0A2R6XN83-F1
#
_entry.id   AF-A0A2R6XN83-F1
#
_cell.length_a   1.000
_cell.length_b   1.000
_cell.length_c   1.000
_cell.angle_alpha   90.00
_cell.angle_beta   90.00
_cell.angle_gamma   90.00
#
_symmetry.space_group_name_H-M   'P 1'
#
loop_
_entity.id
_entity.type
_entity.pdbx_description
1 polymer ?
#
loop_
_entity_poly.entity_id
_entity_poly.type
_entity_poly.pdbx_seq_one_letter_code
_entity_poly.pdbx_strand_id
1 'polypeptide(L)'
;MVRGLSRQAMMGARSWSVGQLPTIFTGSRSCTRSKCSENMTSPDLMSGVRPQGTLAYEQGVQAVAERSQRHERPITRISCDASLIGDSVFNRSGPTAGLAAQSWTATDLAKGLLDVQGWKVLRNETGEQVGIVDEIIHIGPSGSDEIFESVLKLVQVSPPEAKPRYLSNEADDSDDVEGLEFLVPLVEDIVKGVDINLKCLFITPPAGLLELARIPEILKRLKPQLLDFCQHQNAGILSCLDSVEAQQSTRFSEDAKQLVAWSRSIQPHNRDVFMPTRRQLLSAGRQDLVEEIMAAGGFLSVAQALGLRSRRRPVGFWEDLRNLDAEIEWFVSGCWVIQQSPETGEDIYYNHATSQYSSKEPSPGNVSDPVPVSEDEFDVGTAVMPRQQQVLEAGRYDLHHAILLHGGYKLVAQELGRQPVTRDTTTKLVSKLRSFMEENSLSRFPSFDELRAFARYDLVYSLRKHGGINSVAQMMEIRPKRYGKGQWYSLDCAAAALRSYICDKLISTRGLSGSSMDRFDLEDMVWNDAAEARTLEIPTQASVLKDGRSDLRYLLQKFGRKHLAEYLDINYVDSRRRRGKKLDARAPKHFVPF
;
A
#
# COMPACT_ATOMS: atom_id res chain seq x y z
N MET A 1 -3.32 -7.44 54.45
CA MET A 1 -2.51 -6.51 55.27
C MET A 1 -1.94 -5.44 54.34
N VAL A 2 -2.74 -4.44 53.98
CA VAL A 2 -2.84 -3.07 54.57
C VAL A 2 -1.64 -2.17 54.24
N ARG A 3 -1.90 -1.24 53.30
CA ARG A 3 -1.55 0.20 53.25
C ARG A 3 -1.87 0.65 51.80
N GLY A 4 -2.85 1.46 51.45
CA GLY A 4 -3.58 2.48 52.18
C GLY A 4 -3.02 3.86 51.82
N LEU A 5 -3.66 4.57 50.87
CA LEU A 5 -4.05 5.99 50.99
C LEU A 5 -4.81 6.47 49.75
N SER A 6 -6.06 6.84 50.01
CA SER A 6 -7.02 7.51 49.15
C SER A 6 -6.64 8.95 48.83
N ARG A 7 -7.17 9.51 47.73
CA ARG A 7 -7.88 10.80 47.75
C ARG A 7 -8.83 10.95 46.56
N GLN A 8 -10.08 11.27 46.91
CA GLN A 8 -11.23 11.55 46.06
C GLN A 8 -11.22 12.99 45.53
N ALA A 9 -11.84 13.12 44.35
CA ALA A 9 -12.81 14.13 43.91
C ALA A 9 -12.46 15.62 43.88
N MET A 10 -12.66 16.25 42.72
CA MET A 10 -13.67 17.31 42.59
C MET A 10 -14.08 17.55 41.12
N MET A 11 -15.39 17.70 40.93
CA MET A 11 -16.04 18.11 39.69
C MET A 11 -15.64 19.53 39.28
N GLY A 12 -15.67 19.80 37.98
CA GLY A 12 -15.57 21.15 37.42
C GLY A 12 -16.19 21.23 36.04
N ALA A 13 -17.53 21.25 35.99
CA ALA A 13 -18.27 21.69 34.81
C ALA A 13 -17.91 23.15 34.49
N ARG A 14 -17.53 23.43 33.23
CA ARG A 14 -17.46 24.80 32.71
C ARG A 14 -18.14 24.86 31.36
N SER A 15 -19.39 25.32 31.40
CA SER A 15 -20.08 26.01 30.31
C SER A 15 -19.22 27.14 29.77
N TRP A 16 -19.03 27.21 28.45
CA TRP A 16 -18.58 28.41 27.78
C TRP A 16 -19.68 28.95 26.87
N SER A 17 -20.05 30.16 27.22
CA SER A 17 -21.06 31.05 26.68
C SER A 17 -20.72 31.55 25.29
N VAL A 18 -21.77 31.67 24.48
CA VAL A 18 -21.84 32.42 23.23
C VAL A 18 -21.44 33.88 23.48
N GLY A 19 -20.44 34.37 22.75
CA GLY A 19 -19.94 35.74 22.84
C GLY A 19 -19.57 36.32 21.46
N GLN A 20 -20.48 37.13 20.95
CA GLN A 20 -20.34 38.35 20.12
C GLN A 20 -19.15 38.49 19.13
N LEU A 21 -19.56 38.71 17.87
CA LEU A 21 -18.81 39.25 16.73
C LEU A 21 -18.10 40.59 17.02
N PRO A 22 -16.97 40.85 16.34
CA PRO A 22 -16.62 42.20 15.91
C PRO A 22 -16.58 42.33 14.39
N THR A 23 -17.43 43.22 13.88
CA THR A 23 -17.41 43.87 12.57
C THR A 23 -16.23 44.82 12.47
N ILE A 24 -15.24 44.60 11.59
CA ILE A 24 -14.30 45.67 11.15
C ILE A 24 -13.89 45.50 9.67
N PHE A 25 -14.33 46.50 8.89
CA PHE A 25 -13.73 47.18 7.73
C PHE A 25 -13.24 46.43 6.48
N THR A 26 -13.96 46.70 5.39
CA THR A 26 -13.56 46.63 3.99
C THR A 26 -12.43 47.61 3.66
N GLY A 27 -11.32 47.12 3.13
CA GLY A 27 -10.24 47.92 2.53
C GLY A 27 -10.08 47.63 1.04
N SER A 28 -10.70 48.47 0.20
CA SER A 28 -10.54 48.47 -1.26
C SER A 28 -9.13 48.91 -1.65
N ARG A 29 -8.41 48.13 -2.48
CA ARG A 29 -7.20 48.59 -3.17
C ARG A 29 -7.56 49.05 -4.57
N SER A 30 -7.49 50.36 -4.76
CA SER A 30 -7.63 51.09 -6.02
C SER A 30 -6.44 50.87 -6.94
N CYS A 31 -6.76 50.58 -8.20
CA CYS A 31 -5.85 50.54 -9.34
C CYS A 31 -5.47 51.98 -9.75
N THR A 32 -4.19 52.34 -9.72
CA THR A 32 -3.69 53.58 -10.34
C THR A 32 -3.06 53.29 -11.70
N ARG A 33 -3.75 53.80 -12.70
CA ARG A 33 -3.44 53.88 -14.12
C ARG A 33 -2.49 55.07 -14.34
N SER A 34 -1.30 54.85 -14.90
CA SER A 34 -0.51 55.94 -15.49
C SER A 34 -0.29 55.67 -16.98
N LYS A 35 -0.70 56.65 -17.78
CA LYS A 35 -0.45 56.79 -19.21
C LYS A 35 0.97 57.30 -19.42
N CYS A 36 1.67 56.78 -20.42
CA CYS A 36 2.55 57.56 -21.28
C CYS A 36 2.46 56.97 -22.69
N SER A 37 1.92 57.78 -23.58
CA SER A 37 1.95 57.65 -25.03
C SER A 37 3.25 58.26 -25.56
N GLU A 38 3.85 57.68 -26.60
CA GLU A 38 4.10 58.39 -27.86
C GLU A 38 4.65 57.46 -28.94
N ASN A 39 4.13 57.71 -30.15
CA ASN A 39 4.38 57.01 -31.40
C ASN A 39 5.76 57.34 -31.98
N MET A 40 6.43 56.38 -32.63
CA MET A 40 7.14 56.65 -33.88
C MET A 40 7.08 55.42 -34.81
N THR A 41 7.03 55.77 -36.09
CA THR A 41 6.71 55.05 -37.32
C THR A 41 7.75 54.03 -37.81
N SER A 42 7.22 53.01 -38.51
CA SER A 42 7.77 52.09 -39.55
C SER A 42 8.95 52.61 -40.41
N PRO A 43 9.70 51.78 -41.20
CA PRO A 43 9.19 50.61 -41.95
C PRO A 43 10.12 49.39 -42.23
N ASP A 44 9.48 48.37 -42.79
CA ASP A 44 9.90 47.36 -43.79
C ASP A 44 11.21 46.57 -43.64
N LEU A 45 11.08 45.23 -43.60
CA LEU A 45 11.74 44.31 -44.56
C LEU A 45 11.24 42.84 -44.40
N MET A 46 10.43 42.43 -45.38
CA MET A 46 10.50 41.19 -46.18
C MET A 46 10.73 39.80 -45.51
N SER A 47 9.65 39.02 -45.59
CA SER A 47 9.55 37.67 -46.22
C SER A 47 10.36 36.48 -45.68
N GLY A 48 9.64 35.40 -45.35
CA GLY A 48 10.21 34.07 -45.14
C GLY A 48 9.21 32.99 -44.75
N VAL A 49 8.16 32.82 -45.55
CA VAL A 49 7.14 31.76 -45.41
C VAL A 49 7.69 30.41 -45.92
N ARG A 50 7.54 29.34 -45.12
CA ARG A 50 7.42 27.95 -45.60
C ARG A 50 6.42 27.18 -44.72
N PRO A 51 5.35 26.60 -45.30
CA PRO A 51 4.52 25.62 -44.61
C PRO A 51 4.87 24.20 -45.07
N GLN A 52 5.04 23.29 -44.12
CA GLN A 52 4.88 21.84 -44.26
C GLN A 52 4.17 21.41 -42.97
N GLY A 53 3.14 20.59 -42.92
CA GLY A 53 2.36 19.88 -43.91
C GLY A 53 1.39 19.08 -43.06
N THR A 54 0.14 19.52 -42.99
CA THR A 54 -0.97 18.76 -42.44
C THR A 54 -1.38 17.75 -43.49
N LEU A 55 -1.30 16.45 -43.19
CA LEU A 55 -2.12 15.39 -43.80
C LEU A 55 -1.89 14.07 -43.04
N ALA A 56 -3.00 13.36 -42.79
CA ALA A 56 -3.14 11.97 -42.35
C ALA A 56 -2.91 11.64 -40.86
N TYR A 57 -3.98 11.76 -40.05
CA TYR A 57 -4.35 10.69 -39.09
C TYR A 57 -5.80 10.83 -38.60
N GLU A 58 -6.76 10.92 -39.52
CA GLU A 58 -8.19 10.69 -39.22
C GLU A 58 -8.73 9.69 -40.26
N GLN A 59 -8.56 8.41 -39.97
CA GLN A 59 -9.32 7.29 -40.54
C GLN A 59 -8.90 6.01 -39.80
N GLY A 60 -9.57 5.75 -38.67
CA GLY A 60 -9.32 4.58 -37.83
C GLY A 60 -10.42 4.27 -36.82
N VAL A 61 -11.63 4.81 -37.01
CA VAL A 61 -12.80 4.54 -36.16
C VAL A 61 -14.00 4.28 -37.06
N GLN A 62 -14.02 3.15 -37.76
CA GLN A 62 -15.20 2.56 -38.42
C GLN A 62 -14.85 1.20 -39.04
N ALA A 63 -14.46 0.22 -38.23
CA ALA A 63 -14.28 -1.17 -38.72
C ALA A 63 -14.28 -2.23 -37.60
N VAL A 64 -15.22 -2.22 -36.65
CA VAL A 64 -15.49 -3.39 -35.77
C VAL A 64 -16.99 -3.60 -35.49
N ALA A 65 -17.90 -2.81 -36.07
CA ALA A 65 -19.34 -2.92 -35.84
C ALA A 65 -20.08 -3.51 -37.04
N GLU A 66 -19.64 -4.66 -37.58
CA GLU A 66 -20.39 -5.37 -38.63
C GLU A 66 -19.92 -6.83 -38.79
N ARG A 67 -20.04 -7.64 -37.72
CA ARG A 67 -19.90 -9.10 -37.81
C ARG A 67 -20.53 -9.85 -36.63
N SER A 68 -21.81 -9.61 -36.38
CA SER A 68 -22.67 -10.49 -35.58
C SER A 68 -24.13 -10.39 -36.04
N GLN A 69 -24.37 -10.67 -37.32
CA GLN A 69 -25.70 -11.01 -37.82
C GLN A 69 -25.53 -12.16 -38.81
N ARG A 70 -25.75 -13.39 -38.34
CA ARG A 70 -26.19 -14.59 -39.10
C ARG A 70 -26.10 -15.84 -38.22
N HIS A 71 -27.22 -16.17 -37.59
CA HIS A 71 -27.82 -17.52 -37.47
C HIS A 71 -28.73 -17.58 -36.23
N GLU A 72 -29.82 -16.80 -36.25
CA GLU A 72 -31.02 -17.21 -35.53
C GLU A 72 -31.80 -18.16 -36.44
N ARG A 73 -31.79 -19.45 -36.09
CA ARG A 73 -32.72 -20.42 -36.64
C ARG A 73 -34.05 -20.28 -35.87
N PRO A 74 -35.20 -20.24 -36.56
CA PRO A 74 -36.48 -20.22 -35.89
C PRO A 74 -36.73 -21.60 -35.28
N ILE A 75 -36.77 -21.69 -33.95
CA ILE A 75 -37.34 -22.86 -33.28
C ILE A 75 -38.85 -22.75 -33.42
N THR A 76 -39.39 -23.62 -34.26
CA THR A 76 -40.80 -23.91 -34.43
C THR A 76 -41.44 -24.19 -33.08
N ARG A 77 -42.47 -23.40 -32.71
CA ARG A 77 -43.46 -23.76 -31.69
C ARG A 77 -44.12 -25.07 -32.12
N ILE A 78 -43.77 -26.15 -31.44
CA ILE A 78 -44.58 -27.37 -31.43
C ILE A 78 -45.67 -27.14 -30.39
N SER A 79 -46.88 -26.92 -30.89
CA SER A 79 -48.12 -27.06 -30.16
C SER A 79 -48.26 -28.53 -29.77
N CYS A 80 -48.18 -28.83 -28.48
CA CYS A 80 -48.65 -30.11 -27.94
C CYS A 80 -49.97 -29.84 -27.23
N ASP A 81 -51.06 -30.22 -27.89
CA ASP A 81 -52.36 -30.44 -27.26
C ASP A 81 -52.19 -31.50 -26.16
N ALA A 82 -52.42 -31.09 -24.91
CA ALA A 82 -52.56 -32.01 -23.78
C ALA A 82 -54.05 -32.09 -23.42
N SER A 83 -54.77 -32.93 -24.16
CA SER A 83 -56.12 -33.36 -23.81
C SER A 83 -56.11 -34.84 -23.43
N LEU A 84 -56.58 -35.11 -22.21
CA LEU A 84 -57.29 -36.33 -21.77
C LEU A 84 -56.50 -37.64 -21.72
N ILE A 85 -55.79 -37.92 -20.62
CA ILE A 85 -55.65 -39.29 -20.08
C ILE A 85 -55.76 -39.27 -18.54
N GLY A 86 -56.91 -39.76 -18.08
CA GLY A 86 -57.28 -40.35 -16.79
C GLY A 86 -56.37 -40.20 -15.56
N ASP A 87 -56.81 -39.35 -14.63
CA ASP A 87 -56.61 -39.55 -13.19
C ASP A 87 -57.45 -40.75 -12.73
N SER A 88 -56.81 -41.88 -12.45
CA SER A 88 -57.41 -42.89 -11.57
C SER A 88 -56.33 -43.74 -10.92
N VAL A 89 -56.65 -44.23 -9.71
CA VAL A 89 -55.90 -45.14 -8.85
C VAL A 89 -54.94 -44.47 -7.87
N PHE A 90 -55.50 -43.87 -6.80
CA PHE A 90 -55.20 -44.24 -5.40
C PHE A 90 -56.20 -43.57 -4.43
N ASN A 91 -57.50 -43.78 -4.64
CA ASN A 91 -58.52 -43.53 -3.61
C ASN A 91 -59.05 -44.87 -3.13
N ARG A 92 -58.40 -45.46 -2.12
CA ARG A 92 -59.04 -46.51 -1.29
C ARG A 92 -59.78 -45.81 -0.16
N SER A 93 -61.01 -45.43 -0.44
CA SER A 93 -62.01 -45.06 0.57
C SER A 93 -62.45 -46.32 1.32
N GLY A 94 -61.90 -46.53 2.52
CA GLY A 94 -62.51 -47.36 3.55
C GLY A 94 -63.68 -46.62 4.22
N PRO A 95 -64.61 -47.32 4.90
CA PRO A 95 -65.85 -46.73 5.38
C PRO A 95 -65.57 -45.78 6.54
N THR A 96 -65.98 -44.52 6.36
CA THR A 96 -65.95 -43.45 7.35
C THR A 96 -66.98 -43.70 8.44
N ALA A 97 -66.54 -44.25 9.57
CA ALA A 97 -67.18 -44.02 10.85
C ALA A 97 -66.77 -42.61 11.33
N GLY A 98 -67.76 -41.73 11.50
CA GLY A 98 -67.58 -40.34 11.90
C GLY A 98 -67.00 -40.21 13.30
N LEU A 99 -65.68 -40.10 13.37
CA LEU A 99 -64.97 -39.38 14.41
C LEU A 99 -64.20 -38.28 13.67
N ALA A 100 -64.55 -37.02 13.94
CA ALA A 100 -63.80 -35.88 13.43
C ALA A 100 -62.37 -36.01 13.97
N ALA A 101 -61.46 -36.54 13.16
CA ALA A 101 -60.05 -36.61 13.51
C ALA A 101 -59.58 -35.18 13.69
N GLN A 102 -59.19 -34.81 14.91
CA GLN A 102 -58.60 -33.51 15.20
C GLN A 102 -57.36 -33.36 14.31
N SER A 103 -57.40 -32.42 13.38
CA SER A 103 -56.25 -32.05 12.57
C SER A 103 -55.33 -31.19 13.42
N TRP A 104 -54.16 -31.72 13.76
CA TRP A 104 -53.14 -30.98 14.50
C TRP A 104 -52.41 -30.03 13.57
N THR A 105 -52.23 -28.79 13.99
CA THR A 105 -51.52 -27.76 13.21
C THR A 105 -50.06 -27.64 13.65
N ALA A 106 -49.22 -27.01 12.81
CA ALA A 106 -47.85 -26.68 13.18
C ALA A 106 -47.78 -25.80 14.45
N THR A 107 -48.78 -24.94 14.65
CA THR A 107 -48.86 -24.08 15.84
C THR A 107 -49.14 -24.86 17.14
N ASP A 108 -49.85 -25.99 17.05
CA ASP A 108 -50.10 -26.84 18.22
C ASP A 108 -48.84 -27.58 18.65
N LEU A 109 -48.04 -28.02 17.67
CA LEU A 109 -46.70 -28.56 17.91
C LEU A 109 -45.77 -27.49 18.51
N ALA A 110 -45.83 -26.26 18.01
CA ALA A 110 -45.01 -25.16 18.50
C ALA A 110 -45.27 -24.82 19.98
N LYS A 111 -46.49 -25.09 20.47
CA LYS A 111 -46.88 -24.89 21.86
C LYS A 111 -46.48 -26.04 22.79
N GLY A 112 -45.80 -27.07 22.27
CA GLY A 112 -45.40 -28.23 23.06
C GLY A 112 -46.57 -29.11 23.52
N LEU A 113 -47.73 -29.04 22.85
CA LEU A 113 -48.89 -29.85 23.20
C LEU A 113 -48.71 -31.35 22.90
N LEU A 114 -47.69 -31.68 22.10
CA LEU A 114 -47.40 -33.03 21.65
C LEU A 114 -45.90 -33.32 21.72
N ASP A 115 -45.54 -34.43 22.33
CA ASP A 115 -44.16 -34.93 22.30
C ASP A 115 -43.91 -35.65 20.97
N VAL A 116 -43.18 -34.97 20.09
CA VAL A 116 -42.81 -35.45 18.75
C VAL A 116 -41.40 -36.02 18.69
N GLN A 117 -40.69 -36.13 19.81
CA GLN A 117 -39.35 -36.71 19.81
C GLN A 117 -39.39 -38.17 19.30
N GLY A 118 -38.47 -38.50 18.40
CA GLY A 118 -38.40 -39.81 17.75
C GLY A 118 -39.38 -40.01 16.57
N TRP A 119 -40.16 -39.00 16.20
CA TRP A 119 -41.12 -39.11 15.08
C TRP A 119 -40.41 -39.04 13.74
N LYS A 120 -40.94 -39.75 12.74
CA LYS A 120 -40.37 -39.74 11.38
C LYS A 120 -40.82 -38.49 10.64
N VAL A 121 -39.91 -37.85 9.92
CA VAL A 121 -40.24 -36.72 9.04
C VAL A 121 -40.18 -37.18 7.59
N LEU A 122 -41.30 -37.06 6.89
CA LEU A 122 -41.48 -37.50 5.50
C LEU A 122 -41.74 -36.29 4.59
N ARG A 123 -41.22 -36.33 3.37
CA ARG A 123 -41.61 -35.37 2.32
C ARG A 123 -43.05 -35.64 1.90
N ASN A 124 -43.89 -34.61 1.90
CA ASN A 124 -45.31 -34.72 1.57
C ASN A 124 -45.54 -35.20 0.13
N GLU A 125 -44.69 -34.75 -0.81
CA GLU A 125 -44.85 -35.07 -2.24
C GLU A 125 -44.39 -36.48 -2.61
N THR A 126 -43.30 -36.96 -1.99
CA THR A 126 -42.64 -38.22 -2.39
C THR A 126 -42.82 -39.34 -1.37
N GLY A 127 -43.19 -39.02 -0.13
CA GLY A 127 -43.19 -39.96 1.00
C GLY A 127 -41.79 -40.35 1.49
N GLU A 128 -40.73 -39.75 0.94
CA GLU A 128 -39.34 -40.06 1.30
C GLU A 128 -39.04 -39.60 2.73
N GLN A 129 -38.39 -40.47 3.52
CA GLN A 129 -37.99 -40.13 4.88
C GLN A 129 -36.78 -39.20 4.87
N VAL A 130 -36.95 -38.02 5.45
CA VAL A 130 -35.91 -36.99 5.59
C VAL A 130 -35.07 -37.24 6.83
N GLY A 131 -35.71 -37.62 7.94
CA GLY A 131 -35.02 -37.84 9.22
C GLY A 131 -35.97 -38.25 10.33
N ILE A 132 -35.47 -38.20 11.56
CA ILE A 132 -36.23 -38.35 12.80
C ILE A 132 -36.13 -37.06 13.60
N VAL A 133 -37.21 -36.63 14.23
CA VAL A 133 -37.21 -35.48 15.13
C VAL A 133 -36.39 -35.81 16.37
N ASP A 134 -35.35 -35.02 16.61
CA ASP A 134 -34.49 -35.10 17.79
C ASP A 134 -35.06 -34.24 18.92
N GLU A 135 -35.28 -32.95 18.64
CA GLU A 135 -35.86 -32.00 19.58
C GLU A 135 -36.58 -30.85 18.86
N ILE A 136 -37.44 -30.13 19.60
CA ILE A 136 -37.99 -28.84 19.17
C ILE A 136 -37.21 -27.74 19.89
N ILE A 137 -36.59 -26.86 19.11
CA ILE A 137 -35.85 -25.70 19.60
C ILE A 137 -36.75 -24.47 19.49
N HIS A 138 -36.98 -23.78 20.60
CA HIS A 138 -37.68 -22.49 20.60
C HIS A 138 -36.65 -21.36 20.48
N ILE A 139 -36.73 -20.58 19.41
CA ILE A 139 -35.87 -19.41 19.16
C ILE A 139 -36.65 -18.17 19.57
N GLY A 140 -36.34 -17.64 20.75
CA GLY A 140 -36.95 -16.42 21.29
C GLY A 140 -36.12 -15.83 22.42
N PRO A 141 -36.27 -14.52 22.72
CA PRO A 141 -35.61 -13.90 23.86
C PRO A 141 -36.05 -14.61 25.13
N SER A 142 -35.08 -15.13 25.87
CA SER A 142 -35.30 -15.87 27.11
C SER A 142 -36.08 -15.00 28.11
N GLY A 143 -37.37 -15.31 28.30
CA GLY A 143 -38.22 -14.67 29.32
C GLY A 143 -39.50 -13.98 28.82
N SER A 144 -39.79 -13.96 27.52
CA SER A 144 -41.14 -13.61 27.05
C SER A 144 -41.98 -14.86 26.81
N ASP A 145 -43.21 -14.89 27.31
CA ASP A 145 -44.21 -15.93 26.99
C ASP A 145 -44.61 -15.94 25.49
N GLU A 146 -44.13 -14.96 24.72
CA GLU A 146 -44.27 -14.90 23.28
C GLU A 146 -43.17 -15.75 22.61
N ILE A 147 -43.54 -16.97 22.21
CA ILE A 147 -42.73 -17.81 21.31
C ILE A 147 -42.86 -17.21 19.91
N PHE A 148 -41.78 -16.62 19.41
CA PHE A 148 -41.80 -16.02 18.06
C PHE A 148 -41.55 -17.07 16.98
N GLU A 149 -40.61 -18.01 17.18
CA GLU A 149 -40.27 -19.03 16.19
C GLU A 149 -39.85 -20.36 16.86
N SER A 150 -40.38 -21.48 16.35
CA SER A 150 -39.98 -22.84 16.76
C SER A 150 -39.34 -23.56 15.56
N VAL A 151 -38.29 -24.31 15.81
CA VAL A 151 -37.53 -25.04 14.78
C VAL A 151 -37.42 -26.51 15.19
N LEU A 152 -37.71 -27.42 14.27
CA LEU A 152 -37.48 -28.84 14.44
C LEU A 152 -36.02 -29.16 14.16
N LYS A 153 -35.33 -29.76 15.13
CA LYS A 153 -34.03 -30.39 14.92
C LYS A 153 -34.28 -31.84 14.49
N LEU A 154 -33.83 -32.19 13.30
CA LEU A 154 -33.96 -33.55 12.75
C LEU A 154 -32.60 -34.19 12.64
N VAL A 155 -32.49 -35.47 12.95
CA VAL A 155 -31.28 -36.27 12.69
C VAL A 155 -31.56 -37.19 11.50
N GLN A 156 -30.70 -37.14 10.49
CA GLN A 156 -30.80 -38.03 9.34
C GLN A 156 -30.54 -39.47 9.78
N VAL A 157 -31.52 -40.34 9.57
CA VAL A 157 -31.31 -41.77 9.75
C VAL A 157 -30.74 -42.31 8.45
N SER A 158 -29.41 -42.46 8.42
CA SER A 158 -28.77 -43.24 7.36
C SER A 158 -29.38 -44.65 7.35
N PRO A 159 -29.82 -45.17 6.19
CA PRO A 159 -30.35 -46.53 6.11
C PRO A 159 -29.29 -47.51 6.64
N PRO A 160 -29.65 -48.47 7.51
CA PRO A 160 -28.70 -49.32 8.23
C PRO A 160 -27.83 -50.20 7.31
N GLU A 161 -28.16 -50.31 6.02
CA GLU A 161 -27.51 -51.21 5.07
C GLU A 161 -26.37 -50.57 4.25
N ALA A 162 -26.10 -49.26 4.40
CA ALA A 162 -25.18 -48.54 3.51
C ALA A 162 -23.90 -48.00 4.18
N LYS A 163 -23.42 -48.59 5.29
CA LYS A 163 -22.05 -48.31 5.78
C LYS A 163 -21.05 -49.15 4.96
N PRO A 164 -20.22 -48.56 4.09
CA PRO A 164 -19.17 -49.31 3.43
C PRO A 164 -18.18 -49.83 4.48
N ARG A 165 -18.02 -51.16 4.57
CA ARG A 165 -16.96 -51.82 5.36
C ARG A 165 -15.60 -51.49 4.74
N TYR A 166 -15.04 -50.32 5.02
CA TYR A 166 -13.63 -50.05 4.79
C TYR A 166 -12.96 -49.56 6.07
N LEU A 167 -12.25 -50.52 6.68
CA LEU A 167 -11.00 -50.40 7.45
C LEU A 167 -10.81 -49.15 8.32
N SER A 168 -11.18 -49.25 9.59
CA SER A 168 -10.42 -48.61 10.68
C SER A 168 -10.55 -49.46 11.94
N ASN A 169 -9.44 -50.13 12.28
CA ASN A 169 -9.20 -50.78 13.57
C ASN A 169 -8.61 -49.75 14.53
N GLU A 170 -9.37 -48.78 15.00
CA GLU A 170 -9.02 -48.04 16.22
C GLU A 170 -10.31 -47.81 17.01
N ALA A 171 -10.36 -48.42 18.19
CA ALA A 171 -11.46 -48.34 19.12
C ALA A 171 -11.31 -47.05 19.92
N ASP A 172 -11.94 -45.98 19.44
CA ASP A 172 -12.22 -44.78 20.24
C ASP A 172 -13.73 -44.81 20.54
N ASP A 173 -14.08 -45.16 21.78
CA ASP A 173 -15.44 -45.38 22.30
C ASP A 173 -16.22 -44.07 22.53
N SER A 174 -16.14 -43.10 21.62
CA SER A 174 -17.08 -41.97 21.59
C SER A 174 -18.19 -42.28 20.58
N ASP A 175 -19.31 -42.79 21.08
CA ASP A 175 -20.56 -43.07 20.34
C ASP A 175 -21.28 -41.78 19.86
N ASP A 176 -20.53 -40.79 19.37
CA ASP A 176 -21.10 -39.66 18.65
C ASP A 176 -21.46 -40.13 17.24
N VAL A 177 -22.69 -40.63 17.09
CA VAL A 177 -23.26 -40.90 15.77
C VAL A 177 -23.42 -39.54 15.07
N GLU A 178 -22.37 -39.10 14.35
CA GLU A 178 -22.38 -37.92 13.47
C GLU A 178 -23.43 -38.15 12.36
N GLY A 179 -24.70 -37.91 12.67
CA GLY A 179 -25.79 -37.82 11.70
C GLY A 179 -25.96 -36.38 11.24
N LEU A 180 -26.36 -36.19 9.98
CA LEU A 180 -26.74 -34.88 9.47
C LEU A 180 -27.89 -34.30 10.29
N GLU A 181 -27.64 -33.16 10.94
CA GLU A 181 -28.67 -32.41 11.65
C GLU A 181 -29.35 -31.41 10.70
N PHE A 182 -30.67 -31.47 10.60
CA PHE A 182 -31.48 -30.49 9.86
C PHE A 182 -32.24 -29.60 10.84
N LEU A 183 -32.25 -28.30 10.56
CA LEU A 183 -33.10 -27.33 11.25
C LEU A 183 -34.25 -26.95 10.31
N VAL A 184 -35.47 -27.39 10.64
CA VAL A 184 -36.67 -27.15 9.82
C VAL A 184 -37.62 -26.21 10.58
N PRO A 185 -37.87 -24.99 10.07
CA PRO A 185 -38.81 -24.07 10.71
C PRO A 185 -40.21 -24.68 10.81
N LEU A 186 -40.82 -24.58 11.99
CA LEU A 186 -42.12 -25.15 12.29
C LEU A 186 -43.25 -24.18 11.87
N VAL A 187 -43.33 -23.92 10.56
CA VAL A 187 -44.34 -23.04 9.96
C VAL A 187 -45.34 -23.90 9.18
N GLU A 188 -46.63 -23.53 9.18
CA GLU A 188 -47.69 -24.27 8.46
C GLU A 188 -47.43 -24.40 6.95
N ASP A 189 -46.65 -23.47 6.38
CA ASP A 189 -46.24 -23.54 4.99
C ASP A 189 -45.25 -24.69 4.72
N ILE A 190 -44.47 -25.09 5.72
CA ILE A 190 -43.50 -26.18 5.61
C ILE A 190 -44.09 -27.48 6.16
N VAL A 191 -44.72 -27.45 7.34
CA VAL A 191 -45.31 -28.64 7.97
C VAL A 191 -46.77 -28.76 7.58
N LYS A 192 -47.06 -29.62 6.60
CA LYS A 192 -48.39 -29.75 5.99
C LYS A 192 -49.34 -30.66 6.75
N GLY A 193 -48.82 -31.58 7.57
CA GLY A 193 -49.66 -32.50 8.32
C GLY A 193 -48.90 -33.30 9.36
N VAL A 194 -49.67 -33.79 10.34
CA VAL A 194 -49.18 -34.56 11.49
C VAL A 194 -50.07 -35.80 11.62
N ASP A 195 -49.47 -37.00 11.58
CA ASP A 195 -50.16 -38.26 11.83
C ASP A 195 -49.64 -38.88 13.14
N ILE A 196 -50.48 -38.81 14.17
CA ILE A 196 -50.17 -39.30 15.52
C ILE A 196 -50.11 -40.82 15.57
N ASN A 197 -50.97 -41.50 14.80
CA ASN A 197 -51.05 -42.96 14.82
C ASN A 197 -49.79 -43.58 14.23
N LEU A 198 -49.25 -42.94 13.19
CA LEU A 198 -48.03 -43.37 12.52
C LEU A 198 -46.76 -42.74 13.13
N LYS A 199 -46.90 -41.76 14.03
CA LYS A 199 -45.80 -40.92 14.55
C LYS A 199 -44.96 -40.32 13.41
N CYS A 200 -45.65 -39.69 12.47
CA CYS A 200 -45.05 -39.09 11.27
C CYS A 200 -45.42 -37.62 11.11
N LEU A 201 -44.47 -36.82 10.66
CA LEU A 201 -44.65 -35.43 10.21
C LEU A 201 -44.46 -35.35 8.71
N PHE A 202 -45.38 -34.67 8.02
CA PHE A 202 -45.30 -34.44 6.58
C PHE A 202 -44.84 -33.01 6.31
N ILE A 203 -43.71 -32.87 5.62
CA ILE A 203 -43.12 -31.57 5.28
C ILE A 203 -43.06 -31.35 3.77
N THR A 204 -43.27 -30.11 3.35
CA THR A 204 -42.99 -29.60 2.00
C THR A 204 -41.91 -28.52 2.13
N PRO A 205 -40.63 -28.90 2.28
CA PRO A 205 -39.56 -27.92 2.46
C PRO A 205 -39.37 -27.14 1.15
N PRO A 206 -39.11 -25.82 1.21
CA PRO A 206 -38.73 -25.05 0.04
C PRO A 206 -37.45 -25.62 -0.59
N ALA A 207 -37.31 -25.44 -1.91
CA ALA A 207 -36.15 -25.91 -2.66
C ALA A 207 -34.85 -25.38 -2.04
N GLY A 208 -33.89 -26.27 -1.81
CA GLY A 208 -32.60 -25.95 -1.20
C GLY A 208 -32.54 -26.03 0.33
N LEU A 209 -33.66 -25.99 1.08
CA LEU A 209 -33.60 -25.97 2.56
C LEU A 209 -32.88 -27.20 3.13
N LEU A 210 -33.21 -28.38 2.64
CA LEU A 210 -32.55 -29.64 3.06
C LEU A 210 -31.14 -29.77 2.49
N GLU A 211 -30.79 -29.03 1.44
CA GLU A 211 -29.44 -29.02 0.88
C GLU A 211 -28.49 -28.18 1.73
N LEU A 212 -28.99 -27.12 2.38
CA LEU A 212 -28.19 -26.26 3.26
C LEU A 212 -27.55 -27.05 4.42
N ALA A 213 -28.29 -27.98 5.01
CA ALA A 213 -27.77 -28.83 6.09
C ALA A 213 -26.64 -29.77 5.64
N ARG A 214 -26.55 -30.08 4.33
CA ARG A 214 -25.49 -30.92 3.77
C ARG A 214 -24.21 -30.12 3.46
N ILE A 215 -24.29 -28.79 3.39
CA ILE A 215 -23.16 -27.92 3.05
C ILE A 215 -21.97 -28.14 4.00
N PRO A 216 -22.14 -28.16 5.35
CA PRO A 216 -21.01 -28.36 6.27
C PRO A 216 -20.25 -29.68 6.03
N GLU A 217 -20.95 -30.78 5.76
CA GLU A 217 -20.32 -32.06 5.46
C GLU A 217 -19.58 -32.04 4.11
N ILE A 218 -20.22 -31.45 3.09
CA ILE A 218 -19.56 -31.26 1.79
C ILE A 218 -18.29 -30.44 2.00
N LEU A 219 -18.34 -29.34 2.74
CA LEU A 219 -17.18 -28.51 3.06
C LEU A 219 -16.11 -29.28 3.85
N LYS A 220 -16.49 -30.12 4.84
CA LYS A 220 -15.57 -30.99 5.61
C LYS A 220 -14.79 -31.93 4.67
N ARG A 221 -15.46 -32.53 3.68
CA ARG A 221 -14.85 -33.43 2.67
C ARG A 221 -14.02 -32.67 1.62
N LEU A 222 -14.50 -31.50 1.22
CA LEU A 222 -13.97 -30.73 0.10
C LEU A 222 -12.73 -29.91 0.49
N LYS A 223 -12.66 -29.45 1.75
CA LYS A 223 -11.53 -28.69 2.31
C LYS A 223 -10.17 -29.35 2.08
N PRO A 224 -9.89 -30.60 2.50
CA PRO A 224 -8.58 -31.21 2.31
C PRO A 224 -8.23 -31.36 0.82
N GLN A 225 -9.19 -31.74 -0.02
CA GLN A 225 -8.96 -31.95 -1.45
C GLN A 225 -8.64 -30.66 -2.19
N LEU A 226 -9.34 -29.56 -1.87
CA LEU A 226 -9.06 -28.26 -2.44
C LEU A 226 -7.72 -27.70 -1.95
N LEU A 227 -7.43 -27.80 -0.65
CA LEU A 227 -6.16 -27.32 -0.09
C LEU A 227 -4.98 -28.07 -0.73
N ASP A 228 -5.07 -29.39 -0.86
CA ASP A 228 -4.06 -30.22 -1.53
C ASP A 228 -3.89 -29.83 -3.00
N PHE A 229 -5.00 -29.67 -3.74
CA PHE A 229 -4.96 -29.22 -5.13
C PHE A 229 -4.26 -27.86 -5.29
N CYS A 230 -4.57 -26.92 -4.41
CA CYS A 230 -3.99 -25.58 -4.48
C CYS A 230 -2.51 -25.56 -4.12
N GLN A 231 -2.07 -26.38 -3.14
CA GLN A 231 -0.65 -26.54 -2.82
C GLN A 231 0.13 -27.08 -4.03
N HIS A 232 -0.41 -28.08 -4.73
CA HIS A 232 0.19 -28.64 -5.94
C HIS A 232 0.23 -27.63 -7.12
N GLN A 233 -0.85 -26.87 -7.34
CA GLN A 233 -0.89 -25.83 -8.38
C GLN A 233 0.09 -24.70 -8.11
N ASN A 234 0.19 -24.25 -6.85
CA ASN A 234 1.14 -23.19 -6.48
C ASN A 234 2.58 -23.63 -6.73
N ALA A 235 2.93 -24.89 -6.44
CA ALA A 235 4.25 -25.44 -6.78
C ALA A 235 4.53 -25.46 -8.30
N GLY A 236 3.52 -25.78 -9.12
CA GLY A 236 3.63 -25.79 -10.58
C GLY A 236 3.70 -24.39 -11.22
N ILE A 237 2.97 -23.42 -10.68
CA ILE A 237 3.00 -22.02 -11.14
C ILE A 237 4.37 -21.40 -10.84
N LEU A 238 4.93 -21.66 -9.66
CA LEU A 238 6.27 -21.18 -9.28
C LEU A 238 7.34 -21.73 -10.25
N SER A 239 7.33 -23.03 -10.56
CA SER A 239 8.34 -23.62 -11.47
C SER A 239 8.24 -23.14 -12.93
N CYS A 240 7.02 -22.87 -13.41
CA CYS A 240 6.81 -22.34 -14.76
C CYS A 240 7.23 -20.86 -14.87
N LEU A 241 7.00 -20.07 -13.83
CA LEU A 241 7.40 -18.66 -13.78
C LEU A 241 8.92 -18.49 -13.76
N ASP A 242 9.65 -19.36 -13.04
CA ASP A 242 11.12 -19.39 -13.04
C ASP A 242 11.68 -19.59 -14.47
N SER A 243 10.98 -20.40 -15.28
CA SER A 243 11.37 -20.69 -16.68
C SER A 243 11.11 -19.51 -17.63
N VAL A 244 10.01 -18.76 -17.44
CA VAL A 244 9.69 -17.57 -18.25
C VAL A 244 10.58 -16.37 -17.89
N GLU A 245 11.01 -16.28 -16.63
CA GLU A 245 11.87 -15.20 -16.14
C GLU A 245 13.32 -15.34 -16.63
N ALA A 246 13.82 -16.58 -16.77
CA ALA A 246 15.05 -16.87 -17.50
C ALA A 246 15.02 -16.30 -18.93
N GLN A 247 13.84 -16.22 -19.56
CA GLN A 247 13.68 -15.68 -20.91
C GLN A 247 13.44 -14.16 -20.94
N GLN A 248 12.78 -13.58 -19.93
CA GLN A 248 12.41 -12.15 -19.89
C GLN A 248 13.45 -11.23 -19.21
N SER A 249 14.38 -11.79 -18.44
CA SER A 249 15.46 -11.07 -17.73
C SER A 249 16.37 -10.22 -18.64
N THR A 250 16.32 -10.41 -19.96
CA THR A 250 17.11 -9.65 -20.93
C THR A 250 16.50 -8.30 -21.34
N ARG A 251 15.23 -8.00 -21.02
CA ARG A 251 14.50 -6.85 -21.60
C ARG A 251 14.08 -5.72 -20.64
N PHE A 252 14.08 -5.93 -19.33
CA PHE A 252 13.64 -4.93 -18.35
C PHE A 252 14.81 -4.32 -17.55
N SER A 253 14.66 -3.08 -17.07
CA SER A 253 15.63 -2.45 -16.17
C SER A 253 15.68 -3.18 -14.82
N GLU A 254 16.79 -3.07 -14.09
CA GLU A 254 16.94 -3.61 -12.73
C GLU A 254 15.75 -3.24 -11.82
N ASP A 255 15.31 -1.97 -11.87
CA ASP A 255 14.21 -1.46 -11.04
C ASP A 255 12.86 -2.11 -11.38
N ALA A 256 12.59 -2.33 -12.68
CA ALA A 256 11.36 -3.00 -13.12
C ALA A 256 11.39 -4.50 -12.79
N LYS A 257 12.56 -5.15 -12.84
CA LYS A 257 12.73 -6.53 -12.38
C LYS A 257 12.49 -6.66 -10.89
N GLN A 258 13.03 -5.73 -10.10
CA GLN A 258 12.78 -5.69 -8.66
C GLN A 258 11.30 -5.47 -8.37
N LEU A 259 10.59 -4.59 -9.10
CA LEU A 259 9.15 -4.38 -8.92
C LEU A 259 8.29 -5.57 -9.39
N VAL A 260 8.67 -6.30 -10.42
CA VAL A 260 7.95 -7.52 -10.86
C VAL A 260 8.21 -8.68 -9.89
N ALA A 261 9.46 -8.91 -9.48
CA ALA A 261 9.82 -9.87 -8.44
C ALA A 261 9.16 -9.52 -7.10
N TRP A 262 9.11 -8.24 -6.77
CA TRP A 262 8.40 -7.70 -5.62
C TRP A 262 6.89 -7.87 -5.76
N SER A 263 6.25 -7.61 -6.91
CA SER A 263 4.81 -7.86 -7.12
C SER A 263 4.42 -9.32 -6.86
N ARG A 264 5.35 -10.25 -7.12
CA ARG A 264 5.23 -11.67 -6.77
C ARG A 264 5.49 -11.97 -5.29
N SER A 265 6.26 -11.11 -4.60
CA SER A 265 6.51 -11.17 -3.16
C SER A 265 5.41 -10.48 -2.32
N ILE A 266 4.71 -9.48 -2.87
CA ILE A 266 3.47 -8.89 -2.31
C ILE A 266 2.29 -9.82 -2.52
N GLN A 267 2.30 -10.63 -3.59
CA GLN A 267 1.44 -11.80 -3.61
C GLN A 267 1.85 -12.60 -2.38
N PRO A 268 1.01 -12.58 -1.34
CA PRO A 268 1.45 -12.71 0.03
C PRO A 268 2.15 -14.04 0.16
N HIS A 269 3.36 -14.02 0.72
CA HIS A 269 4.04 -15.14 1.35
C HIS A 269 3.31 -16.48 1.25
N ASN A 270 3.33 -17.14 0.09
CA ASN A 270 3.20 -18.58 -0.09
C ASN A 270 2.10 -19.34 0.72
N ARG A 271 1.02 -18.70 1.20
CA ARG A 271 0.05 -19.36 2.12
C ARG A 271 -1.40 -18.91 1.97
N ASP A 272 -1.69 -17.82 1.28
CA ASP A 272 -3.08 -17.52 0.93
C ASP A 272 -3.51 -18.43 -0.22
N VAL A 273 -4.17 -19.52 0.15
CA VAL A 273 -4.68 -20.50 -0.79
C VAL A 273 -5.82 -19.85 -1.58
N PHE A 274 -5.58 -19.56 -2.86
CA PHE A 274 -6.60 -19.02 -3.75
C PHE A 274 -7.60 -20.11 -4.16
N MET A 275 -8.87 -19.74 -4.24
CA MET A 275 -9.89 -20.62 -4.80
C MET A 275 -9.57 -20.93 -6.27
N PRO A 276 -9.40 -22.21 -6.67
CA PRO A 276 -9.10 -22.56 -8.03
C PRO A 276 -10.31 -22.26 -8.92
N THR A 277 -10.03 -21.77 -10.13
CA THR A 277 -11.09 -21.49 -11.10
C THR A 277 -11.68 -22.79 -11.64
N ARG A 278 -12.97 -22.76 -12.02
CA ARG A 278 -13.65 -23.91 -12.66
C ARG A 278 -12.83 -24.48 -13.83
N ARG A 279 -12.22 -23.63 -14.65
CA ARG A 279 -11.38 -24.04 -15.78
C ARG A 279 -10.13 -24.80 -15.32
N GLN A 280 -9.48 -24.38 -14.23
CA GLN A 280 -8.31 -25.06 -13.68
C GLN A 280 -8.67 -26.47 -13.18
N LEU A 281 -9.77 -26.62 -12.44
CA LEU A 281 -10.24 -27.92 -11.97
C LEU A 281 -10.59 -28.86 -13.14
N LEU A 282 -11.33 -28.36 -14.14
CA LEU A 282 -11.66 -29.13 -15.34
C LEU A 282 -10.41 -29.52 -16.14
N SER A 283 -9.43 -28.63 -16.30
CA SER A 283 -8.17 -28.95 -17.00
C SER A 283 -7.33 -30.00 -16.27
N ALA A 284 -7.48 -30.10 -14.94
CA ALA A 284 -6.85 -31.12 -14.12
C ALA A 284 -7.67 -32.43 -14.05
N GLY A 285 -8.79 -32.53 -14.78
CA GLY A 285 -9.68 -33.69 -14.76
C GLY A 285 -10.50 -33.84 -13.48
N ARG A 286 -10.51 -32.82 -12.61
CA ARG A 286 -11.24 -32.83 -11.33
C ARG A 286 -12.65 -32.27 -11.48
N GLN A 287 -13.46 -32.93 -12.31
CA GLN A 287 -14.87 -32.56 -12.50
C GLN A 287 -15.71 -32.87 -11.24
N ASP A 288 -15.33 -33.91 -10.50
CA ASP A 288 -15.86 -34.27 -9.18
C ASP A 288 -15.89 -33.05 -8.24
N LEU A 289 -14.76 -32.35 -8.10
CA LEU A 289 -14.66 -31.17 -7.24
C LEU A 289 -15.55 -30.03 -7.73
N VAL A 290 -15.70 -29.85 -9.04
CA VAL A 290 -16.58 -28.80 -9.59
C VAL A 290 -18.03 -29.05 -9.23
N GLU A 291 -18.48 -30.30 -9.37
CA GLU A 291 -19.86 -30.69 -9.03
C GLU A 291 -20.13 -30.55 -7.53
N GLU A 292 -19.19 -30.98 -6.68
CA GLU A 292 -19.31 -30.78 -5.23
C GLU A 292 -19.29 -29.30 -4.82
N ILE A 293 -18.45 -28.48 -5.44
CA ILE A 293 -18.43 -27.02 -5.21
C ILE A 293 -19.77 -26.40 -5.60
N MET A 294 -20.34 -26.80 -6.74
CA MET A 294 -21.63 -26.28 -7.20
C MET A 294 -22.77 -26.72 -6.27
N ALA A 295 -22.73 -27.96 -5.75
CA ALA A 295 -23.68 -28.46 -4.77
C ALA A 295 -23.59 -27.73 -3.42
N ALA A 296 -22.39 -27.26 -3.04
CA ALA A 296 -22.17 -26.46 -1.83
C ALA A 296 -22.51 -24.96 -1.98
N GLY A 297 -23.24 -24.58 -3.03
CA GLY A 297 -23.63 -23.18 -3.29
C GLY A 297 -22.66 -22.39 -4.17
N GLY A 298 -21.70 -23.06 -4.81
CA GLY A 298 -20.82 -22.49 -5.82
C GLY A 298 -19.48 -21.97 -5.29
N PHE A 299 -18.62 -21.55 -6.22
CA PHE A 299 -17.21 -21.23 -5.95
C PHE A 299 -17.00 -20.12 -4.92
N LEU A 300 -17.87 -19.11 -4.90
CA LEU A 300 -17.72 -17.98 -3.98
C LEU A 300 -18.12 -18.36 -2.55
N SER A 301 -19.24 -19.07 -2.39
CA SER A 301 -19.72 -19.57 -1.10
C SER A 301 -18.69 -20.49 -0.45
N VAL A 302 -18.19 -21.46 -1.23
CA VAL A 302 -17.14 -22.39 -0.77
C VAL A 302 -15.85 -21.64 -0.43
N ALA A 303 -15.44 -20.67 -1.24
CA ALA A 303 -14.24 -19.89 -0.96
C ALA A 303 -14.35 -19.15 0.38
N GLN A 304 -15.46 -18.45 0.63
CA GLN A 304 -15.72 -17.76 1.90
C GLN A 304 -15.74 -18.73 3.08
N ALA A 305 -16.48 -19.84 2.95
CA ALA A 305 -16.61 -20.82 4.03
C ALA A 305 -15.28 -21.51 4.38
N LEU A 306 -14.39 -21.67 3.41
CA LEU A 306 -13.06 -22.27 3.60
C LEU A 306 -11.95 -21.25 3.90
N GLY A 307 -12.26 -19.94 3.90
CA GLY A 307 -11.26 -18.88 4.04
C GLY A 307 -10.30 -18.79 2.85
N LEU A 308 -10.70 -19.28 1.67
CA LEU A 308 -9.94 -19.18 0.43
C LEU A 308 -10.21 -17.83 -0.24
N ARG A 309 -9.18 -17.16 -0.75
CA ARG A 309 -9.36 -15.91 -1.50
C ARG A 309 -9.89 -16.22 -2.89
N SER A 310 -11.03 -15.62 -3.28
CA SER A 310 -11.47 -15.67 -4.67
C SER A 310 -10.61 -14.74 -5.53
N ARG A 311 -10.20 -15.18 -6.72
CA ARG A 311 -9.54 -14.28 -7.70
C ARG A 311 -10.45 -13.20 -8.25
N ARG A 312 -11.76 -13.40 -8.20
CA ARG A 312 -12.78 -12.45 -8.65
C ARG A 312 -13.50 -11.89 -7.44
N ARG A 313 -13.36 -10.58 -7.22
CA ARG A 313 -14.17 -9.83 -6.28
C ARG A 313 -15.65 -9.87 -6.71
N PRO A 314 -16.61 -9.88 -5.77
CA PRO A 314 -18.04 -9.90 -6.11
C PRO A 314 -18.46 -8.65 -6.89
N VAL A 315 -19.59 -8.73 -7.60
CA VAL A 315 -20.19 -7.57 -8.28
C VAL A 315 -20.50 -6.49 -7.22
N GLY A 316 -20.18 -5.23 -7.53
CA GLY A 316 -20.31 -4.12 -6.58
C GLY A 316 -19.16 -3.98 -5.57
N PHE A 317 -18.23 -4.94 -5.46
CA PHE A 317 -17.10 -4.85 -4.51
C PHE A 317 -16.28 -3.57 -4.70
N TRP A 318 -15.98 -3.25 -5.95
CA TRP A 318 -15.20 -2.05 -6.31
C TRP A 318 -16.02 -0.77 -6.28
N GLU A 319 -17.34 -0.83 -6.11
CA GLU A 319 -18.20 0.36 -5.95
C GLU A 319 -18.17 0.89 -4.52
N ASP A 320 -17.78 0.06 -3.56
CA ASP A 320 -17.60 0.48 -2.17
C ASP A 320 -16.19 1.06 -1.94
N LEU A 321 -16.15 2.32 -1.53
CA LEU A 321 -14.90 3.04 -1.23
C LEU A 321 -14.12 2.43 -0.07
N ARG A 322 -14.80 1.77 0.89
CA ARG A 322 -14.12 1.10 2.02
C ARG A 322 -13.29 -0.08 1.54
N ASN A 323 -13.86 -0.89 0.65
CA ASN A 323 -13.15 -2.00 0.02
C ASN A 323 -12.00 -1.51 -0.85
N LEU A 324 -12.20 -0.39 -1.56
CA LEU A 324 -11.14 0.22 -2.36
C LEU A 324 -9.99 0.72 -1.47
N ASP A 325 -10.30 1.39 -0.36
CA ASP A 325 -9.31 1.92 0.57
C ASP A 325 -8.47 0.81 1.21
N ALA A 326 -9.15 -0.24 1.67
CA ALA A 326 -8.55 -1.47 2.15
C ALA A 326 -7.58 -2.10 1.14
N GLU A 327 -7.97 -2.19 -0.13
CA GLU A 327 -7.13 -2.73 -1.18
C GLU A 327 -5.93 -1.84 -1.52
N ILE A 328 -6.09 -0.51 -1.45
CA ILE A 328 -5.00 0.45 -1.61
C ILE A 328 -4.01 0.31 -0.45
N GLU A 329 -4.50 0.21 0.78
CA GLU A 329 -3.66 0.04 1.95
C GLU A 329 -2.89 -1.28 1.90
N TRP A 330 -3.58 -2.35 1.55
CA TRP A 330 -2.96 -3.65 1.37
C TRP A 330 -1.88 -3.59 0.29
N PHE A 331 -2.14 -2.92 -0.82
CA PHE A 331 -1.15 -2.70 -1.88
C PHE A 331 0.08 -1.93 -1.35
N VAL A 332 -0.13 -0.84 -0.62
CA VAL A 332 0.96 0.01 -0.07
C VAL A 332 1.76 -0.72 1.02
N SER A 333 1.10 -1.51 1.87
CA SER A 333 1.73 -2.37 2.87
C SER A 333 2.51 -3.52 2.23
N GLY A 334 2.11 -3.95 1.03
CA GLY A 334 2.93 -4.82 0.21
C GLY A 334 4.25 -4.18 -0.23
N CYS A 335 4.34 -2.85 -0.31
CA CYS A 335 5.44 -2.09 -0.92
C CYS A 335 6.79 -2.08 -0.23
N TRP A 336 6.94 -2.80 0.87
CA TRP A 336 8.20 -2.90 1.57
C TRP A 336 9.14 -3.90 0.90
N VAL A 337 10.34 -3.42 0.55
CA VAL A 337 11.45 -4.22 0.03
C VAL A 337 12.60 -4.16 1.04
N ILE A 338 13.19 -5.32 1.30
CA ILE A 338 14.38 -5.42 2.14
C ILE A 338 15.60 -5.07 1.29
N GLN A 339 16.37 -4.08 1.71
CA GLN A 339 17.63 -3.71 1.09
C GLN A 339 18.74 -3.79 2.13
N GLN A 340 19.80 -4.54 1.82
CA GLN A 340 20.99 -4.58 2.66
C GLN A 340 21.77 -3.28 2.50
N SER A 341 22.04 -2.63 3.64
CA SER A 341 22.92 -1.47 3.68
C SER A 341 24.36 -1.90 3.31
N PRO A 342 24.98 -1.29 2.29
CA PRO A 342 26.32 -1.68 1.85
C PRO A 342 27.40 -1.37 2.89
N GLU A 343 27.13 -0.48 3.85
CA GLU A 343 28.10 -0.04 4.85
C GLU A 343 27.93 -0.76 6.20
N THR A 344 26.68 -1.02 6.63
CA THR A 344 26.41 -1.65 7.93
C THR A 344 26.08 -3.14 7.83
N GLY A 345 25.68 -3.63 6.65
CA GLY A 345 25.17 -4.99 6.48
C GLY A 345 23.81 -5.23 7.14
N GLU A 346 23.18 -4.20 7.70
CA GLU A 346 21.87 -4.28 8.33
C GLU A 346 20.76 -4.21 7.26
N ASP A 347 19.67 -4.94 7.52
CA ASP A 347 18.49 -4.95 6.67
C ASP A 347 17.66 -3.68 6.89
N ILE A 348 17.52 -2.88 5.84
CA ILE A 348 16.70 -1.67 5.83
C ILE A 348 15.46 -1.96 4.98
N TYR A 349 14.28 -1.65 5.51
CA TYR A 349 13.01 -1.81 4.80
C TYR A 349 12.69 -0.50 4.09
N TYR A 350 12.55 -0.55 2.77
CA TYR A 350 12.20 0.59 1.93
C TYR A 350 10.83 0.38 1.27
N ASN A 351 9.91 1.32 1.46
CA ASN A 351 8.60 1.27 0.82
C ASN A 351 8.65 1.94 -0.55
N HIS A 352 8.47 1.17 -1.63
CA HIS A 352 8.49 1.73 -3.00
C HIS A 352 7.32 2.67 -3.30
N ALA A 353 6.15 2.47 -2.69
CA ALA A 353 4.99 3.35 -2.89
C ALA A 353 5.15 4.69 -2.17
N THR A 354 5.52 4.66 -0.89
CA THR A 354 5.58 5.85 -0.03
C THR A 354 6.95 6.53 0.00
N SER A 355 8.00 5.86 -0.50
CA SER A 355 9.40 6.27 -0.39
C SER A 355 9.89 6.43 1.06
N GLN A 356 9.29 5.70 2.00
CA GLN A 356 9.70 5.67 3.39
C GLN A 356 10.76 4.59 3.66
N TYR A 357 11.60 4.83 4.66
CA TYR A 357 12.59 3.88 5.16
C TYR A 357 12.24 3.52 6.61
N SER A 358 12.37 2.25 6.97
CA SER A 358 12.23 1.76 8.33
C SER A 358 13.40 0.83 8.65
N SER A 359 13.97 0.98 9.85
CA SER A 359 14.95 0.04 10.40
C SER A 359 14.30 -1.19 11.03
N LYS A 360 12.98 -1.15 11.26
CA LYS A 360 12.18 -2.27 11.78
C LYS A 360 11.32 -2.84 10.68
N GLU A 361 11.12 -4.15 10.72
CA GLU A 361 10.16 -4.81 9.85
C GLU A 361 8.77 -4.20 10.06
N PRO A 362 8.18 -3.59 9.02
CA PRO A 362 6.85 -3.05 9.10
C PRO A 362 5.87 -4.22 9.26
N SER A 363 4.98 -4.14 10.23
CA SER A 363 3.96 -5.17 10.41
C SER A 363 3.12 -5.27 9.14
N PRO A 364 2.93 -6.47 8.56
CA PRO A 364 1.97 -6.64 7.49
C PRO A 364 0.61 -6.20 8.06
N GLY A 365 0.01 -5.17 7.47
CA GLY A 365 -1.30 -4.65 7.92
C GLY A 365 -2.28 -5.80 8.10
N ASN A 366 -3.15 -5.73 9.12
CA ASN A 366 -4.03 -6.83 9.47
C ASN A 366 -4.91 -7.22 8.26
N VAL A 367 -4.64 -8.41 7.72
CA VAL A 367 -5.09 -8.85 6.40
C VAL A 367 -6.59 -9.21 6.38
N SER A 368 -7.14 -9.53 7.54
CA SER A 368 -8.51 -10.06 7.67
C SER A 368 -9.56 -8.96 7.75
N ASP A 369 -9.25 -7.84 8.38
CA ASP A 369 -10.14 -6.69 8.53
C ASP A 369 -9.34 -5.40 8.32
N PRO A 370 -9.09 -5.01 7.05
CA PRO A 370 -8.49 -3.72 6.77
C PRO A 370 -9.47 -2.62 7.21
N VAL A 371 -9.16 -2.00 8.34
CA VAL A 371 -9.86 -0.81 8.81
C VAL A 371 -9.54 0.28 7.79
N PRO A 372 -10.55 0.89 7.12
CA PRO A 372 -10.29 2.00 6.22
C PRO A 372 -9.49 3.07 6.95
N VAL A 373 -8.52 3.69 6.29
CA VAL A 373 -7.72 4.80 6.85
C VAL A 373 -8.63 5.92 7.37
N SER A 374 -9.80 6.10 6.76
CA SER A 374 -10.80 7.07 7.24
C SER A 374 -11.33 6.79 8.65
N GLU A 375 -11.20 5.55 9.16
CA GLU A 375 -11.68 5.12 10.47
C GLU A 375 -10.57 5.06 11.54
N ASP A 376 -9.28 5.00 11.15
CA ASP A 376 -8.17 5.08 12.11
C ASP A 376 -7.67 6.52 12.30
N GLU A 377 -8.00 7.12 13.44
CA GLU A 377 -7.60 8.50 13.80
C GLU A 377 -6.09 8.75 13.71
N PHE A 378 -5.24 7.72 13.85
CA PHE A 378 -3.79 7.87 13.78
C PHE A 378 -3.25 7.94 12.34
N ASP A 379 -4.01 7.40 11.38
CA ASP A 379 -3.58 7.30 9.98
C ASP A 379 -4.18 8.39 9.08
N VAL A 380 -5.14 9.15 9.59
CA VAL A 380 -5.72 10.30 8.87
C VAL A 380 -4.64 11.34 8.56
N GLY A 381 -4.29 11.44 7.27
CA GLY A 381 -3.33 12.41 6.75
C GLY A 381 -1.88 11.92 6.64
N THR A 382 -1.54 10.74 7.16
CA THR A 382 -0.24 10.07 6.93
C THR A 382 -0.32 9.07 5.78
N ALA A 383 -1.50 8.50 5.53
CA ALA A 383 -1.72 7.55 4.46
C ALA A 383 -1.43 8.16 3.08
N VAL A 384 -0.72 7.39 2.26
CA VAL A 384 -0.25 7.84 0.95
C VAL A 384 -0.99 7.09 -0.17
N MET A 385 -1.41 7.81 -1.20
CA MET A 385 -2.01 7.25 -2.41
C MET A 385 -0.92 6.81 -3.40
N PRO A 386 -0.83 5.51 -3.77
CA PRO A 386 0.18 5.02 -4.71
C PRO A 386 0.06 5.70 -6.08
N ARG A 387 1.18 5.77 -6.81
CA ARG A 387 1.20 6.32 -8.18
C ARG A 387 0.59 5.32 -9.16
N GLN A 388 -0.09 5.84 -10.18
CA GLN A 388 -0.64 5.03 -11.27
C GLN A 388 0.40 4.07 -11.87
N GLN A 389 1.62 4.57 -12.13
CA GLN A 389 2.70 3.76 -12.68
C GLN A 389 3.07 2.57 -11.77
N GLN A 390 3.09 2.76 -10.45
CA GLN A 390 3.42 1.71 -9.49
C GLN A 390 2.36 0.59 -9.49
N VAL A 391 1.08 0.97 -9.55
CA VAL A 391 -0.04 0.00 -9.61
C VAL A 391 -0.01 -0.81 -10.91
N LEU A 392 0.30 -0.16 -12.03
CA LEU A 392 0.41 -0.80 -13.35
C LEU A 392 1.65 -1.70 -13.46
N GLU A 393 2.80 -1.25 -12.98
CA GLU A 393 4.05 -2.04 -12.96
C GLU A 393 3.92 -3.28 -12.08
N ALA A 394 3.13 -3.19 -11.00
CA ALA A 394 2.78 -4.34 -10.15
C ALA A 394 1.71 -5.27 -10.77
N GLY A 395 1.17 -4.95 -11.95
CA GLY A 395 0.16 -5.76 -12.62
C GLY A 395 -1.22 -5.77 -11.94
N ARG A 396 -1.46 -4.87 -10.98
CA ARG A 396 -2.76 -4.72 -10.28
C ARG A 396 -3.73 -3.88 -11.11
N TYR A 397 -4.06 -4.36 -12.30
CA TYR A 397 -4.99 -3.69 -13.22
C TYR A 397 -6.41 -3.59 -12.65
N ASP A 398 -6.81 -4.55 -11.82
CA ASP A 398 -8.05 -4.55 -11.06
C ASP A 398 -8.15 -3.28 -10.19
N LEU A 399 -7.13 -3.03 -9.38
CA LEU A 399 -7.06 -1.87 -8.50
C LEU A 399 -6.99 -0.57 -9.31
N HIS A 400 -6.22 -0.55 -10.39
CA HIS A 400 -6.15 0.60 -11.30
C HIS A 400 -7.53 0.99 -11.86
N HIS A 401 -8.28 0.01 -12.38
CA HIS A 401 -9.60 0.25 -12.93
C HIS A 401 -10.64 0.62 -11.87
N ALA A 402 -10.55 0.05 -10.66
CA ALA A 402 -11.38 0.46 -9.54
C ALA A 402 -11.14 1.92 -9.16
N ILE A 403 -9.87 2.36 -9.11
CA ILE A 403 -9.54 3.77 -8.87
C ILE A 403 -10.10 4.67 -9.98
N LEU A 404 -10.03 4.24 -11.25
CA LEU A 404 -10.62 5.00 -12.36
C LEU A 404 -12.15 5.06 -12.31
N LEU A 405 -12.81 3.99 -11.86
CA LEU A 405 -14.27 3.94 -11.67
C LEU A 405 -14.74 5.05 -10.73
N HIS A 406 -13.96 5.33 -9.69
CA HIS A 406 -14.20 6.40 -8.70
C HIS A 406 -13.63 7.77 -9.10
N GLY A 407 -13.45 8.04 -10.40
CA GLY A 407 -12.98 9.34 -10.89
C GLY A 407 -11.46 9.53 -10.90
N GLY A 408 -10.70 8.48 -10.60
CA GLY A 408 -9.24 8.45 -10.75
C GLY A 408 -8.46 8.84 -9.49
N TYR A 409 -7.14 8.69 -9.55
CA TYR A 409 -6.24 8.73 -8.39
C TYR A 409 -6.35 10.00 -7.54
N LYS A 410 -6.60 11.16 -8.15
CA LYS A 410 -6.67 12.43 -7.41
C LYS A 410 -7.96 12.56 -6.61
N LEU A 411 -9.09 12.20 -7.20
CA LEU A 411 -10.40 12.27 -6.54
C LEU A 411 -10.48 11.23 -5.43
N VAL A 412 -10.11 9.98 -5.74
CA VAL A 412 -10.03 8.90 -4.74
C VAL A 412 -9.10 9.27 -3.58
N ALA A 413 -7.93 9.85 -3.85
CA ALA A 413 -7.04 10.30 -2.78
C ALA A 413 -7.69 11.36 -1.88
N GLN A 414 -8.39 12.34 -2.46
CA GLN A 414 -9.08 13.37 -1.70
C GLN A 414 -10.24 12.81 -0.86
N GLU A 415 -11.01 11.90 -1.45
CA GLU A 415 -12.18 11.28 -0.82
C GLU A 415 -11.80 10.34 0.33
N LEU A 416 -10.73 9.58 0.17
CA LEU A 416 -10.18 8.70 1.20
C LEU A 416 -9.25 9.43 2.20
N GLY A 417 -9.04 10.74 2.06
CA GLY A 417 -8.12 11.49 2.92
C GLY A 417 -6.64 11.10 2.77
N ARG A 418 -6.27 10.42 1.68
CA ARG A 418 -4.90 10.01 1.38
C ARG A 418 -4.12 11.14 0.73
N GLN A 419 -2.88 11.34 1.15
CA GLN A 419 -2.00 12.30 0.49
C GLN A 419 -1.47 11.70 -0.83
N PRO A 420 -1.45 12.45 -1.94
CA PRO A 420 -0.72 11.99 -3.12
C PRO A 420 0.75 11.79 -2.74
N VAL A 421 1.44 10.80 -3.32
CA VAL A 421 2.91 10.68 -3.19
C VAL A 421 3.52 11.98 -3.68
N THR A 422 3.79 12.91 -2.75
CA THR A 422 4.45 14.15 -3.07
C THR A 422 5.79 13.75 -3.62
N ARG A 423 6.10 14.13 -4.87
CA ARG A 423 7.50 14.24 -5.27
C ARG A 423 8.13 15.07 -4.16
N ASP A 424 9.18 14.56 -3.49
CA ASP A 424 9.87 15.30 -2.43
C ASP A 424 9.94 16.76 -2.86
N THR A 425 9.11 17.58 -2.24
CA THR A 425 9.12 18.99 -2.55
C THR A 425 10.40 19.51 -1.93
N THR A 426 11.05 20.45 -2.60
CA THR A 426 12.24 21.11 -2.05
C THR A 426 11.99 21.57 -0.61
N THR A 427 10.77 21.98 -0.27
CA THR A 427 10.35 22.33 1.09
C THR A 427 10.47 21.20 2.11
N LYS A 428 9.99 19.98 1.80
CA LYS A 428 10.09 18.82 2.70
C LYS A 428 11.54 18.36 2.87
N LEU A 429 12.33 18.43 1.81
CA LEU A 429 13.77 18.17 1.89
C LEU A 429 14.46 19.18 2.79
N VAL A 430 14.18 20.47 2.59
CA VAL A 430 14.77 21.57 3.37
C VAL A 430 14.39 21.43 4.85
N SER A 431 13.13 21.11 5.18
CA SER A 431 12.73 20.91 6.58
C SER A 431 13.45 19.72 7.22
N LYS A 432 13.52 18.56 6.54
CA LYS A 432 14.27 17.40 7.02
C LYS A 432 15.76 17.71 7.22
N LEU A 433 16.37 18.47 6.31
CA LEU A 433 17.76 18.91 6.43
C LEU A 433 17.96 19.88 7.59
N ARG A 434 17.04 20.82 7.82
CA ARG A 434 17.11 21.74 8.98
C ARG A 434 17.04 20.98 10.29
N SER A 435 16.07 20.10 10.47
CA SER A 435 15.96 19.27 11.68
C SER A 435 17.21 18.42 11.89
N PHE A 436 17.73 17.80 10.84
CA PHE A 436 18.99 17.05 10.90
C PHE A 436 20.18 17.93 11.32
N MET A 437 20.28 19.15 10.78
CA MET A 437 21.34 20.09 11.15
C MET A 437 21.22 20.58 12.59
N GLU A 438 20.01 20.84 13.07
CA GLU A 438 19.72 21.22 14.46
C GLU A 438 20.06 20.09 15.43
N GLU A 439 19.60 18.87 15.16
CA GLU A 439 19.87 17.66 15.96
C GLU A 439 21.37 17.39 16.11
N ASN A 440 22.15 17.64 15.06
CA ASN A 440 23.60 17.40 15.05
C ASN A 440 24.43 18.67 15.31
N SER A 441 23.78 19.78 15.68
CA SER A 441 24.43 21.08 15.94
C SER A 441 25.38 21.55 14.81
N LEU A 442 24.99 21.31 13.56
CA LEU A 442 25.78 21.65 12.39
C LEU A 442 25.49 23.08 11.94
N SER A 443 26.49 23.96 12.10
CA SER A 443 26.42 25.35 11.62
C SER A 443 26.63 25.49 10.10
N ARG A 444 27.11 24.44 9.44
CA ARG A 444 27.41 24.42 8.00
C ARG A 444 26.63 23.30 7.32
N PHE A 445 26.34 23.48 6.03
CA PHE A 445 25.59 22.48 5.27
C PHE A 445 26.36 21.13 5.25
N PRO A 446 25.70 20.01 5.59
CA PRO A 446 26.36 18.72 5.70
C PRO A 446 26.84 18.22 4.34
N SER A 447 28.05 17.64 4.33
CA SER A 447 28.60 16.98 3.15
C SER A 447 27.96 15.60 2.92
N PHE A 448 28.06 15.07 1.71
CA PHE A 448 27.57 13.71 1.42
C PHE A 448 28.22 12.65 2.31
N ASP A 449 29.50 12.83 2.65
CA ASP A 449 30.24 11.90 3.51
C ASP A 449 29.72 11.96 4.95
N GLU A 450 29.38 13.16 5.45
CA GLU A 450 28.73 13.32 6.77
C GLU A 450 27.33 12.70 6.77
N LEU A 451 26.50 12.97 5.76
CA LEU A 451 25.17 12.37 5.68
C LEU A 451 25.21 10.83 5.62
N ARG A 452 26.22 10.26 4.94
CA ARG A 452 26.46 8.80 4.95
C ARG A 452 26.95 8.30 6.30
N ALA A 453 27.86 9.03 6.95
CA ALA A 453 28.34 8.68 8.29
C ALA A 453 27.21 8.65 9.34
N PHE A 454 26.17 9.45 9.16
CA PHE A 454 24.94 9.42 9.97
C PHE A 454 23.84 8.49 9.42
N ALA A 455 24.16 7.63 8.44
CA ALA A 455 23.23 6.72 7.76
C ALA A 455 21.97 7.38 7.16
N ARG A 456 22.02 8.68 6.84
CA ARG A 456 20.92 9.45 6.22
C ARG A 456 21.01 9.42 4.69
N TYR A 457 20.89 8.22 4.12
CA TYR A 457 20.92 8.00 2.67
C TYR A 457 19.71 8.62 1.94
N ASP A 458 18.59 8.74 2.64
CA ASP A 458 17.38 9.44 2.18
C ASP A 458 17.68 10.89 1.75
N LEU A 459 18.44 11.60 2.58
CA LEU A 459 18.84 12.99 2.31
C LEU A 459 19.86 13.06 1.18
N VAL A 460 20.79 12.11 1.09
CA VAL A 460 21.77 12.02 0.00
C VAL A 460 21.07 11.87 -1.36
N TYR A 461 20.11 10.95 -1.45
CA TYR A 461 19.36 10.72 -2.68
C TYR A 461 18.51 11.94 -3.06
N SER A 462 17.80 12.50 -2.08
CA SER A 462 16.99 13.71 -2.28
C SER A 462 17.83 14.89 -2.75
N LEU A 463 19.00 15.13 -2.13
CA LEU A 463 19.92 16.18 -2.56
C LEU A 463 20.37 16.02 -4.00
N ARG A 464 20.71 14.79 -4.45
CA ARG A 464 21.11 14.54 -5.85
C ARG A 464 19.98 14.88 -6.82
N LYS A 465 18.76 14.46 -6.48
CA LYS A 465 17.56 14.72 -7.28
C LYS A 465 17.23 16.21 -7.39
N HIS A 466 17.53 16.99 -6.37
CA HIS A 466 17.30 18.44 -6.32
C HIS A 466 18.50 19.29 -6.76
N GLY A 467 19.37 18.75 -7.62
CA GLY A 467 20.49 19.50 -8.20
C GLY A 467 21.77 19.55 -7.35
N GLY A 468 21.86 18.69 -6.34
CA GLY A 468 23.04 18.50 -5.48
C GLY A 468 23.09 19.44 -4.27
N ILE A 469 24.13 19.24 -3.44
CA ILE A 469 24.36 19.98 -2.20
C ILE A 469 24.33 21.49 -2.41
N ASN A 470 25.00 22.01 -3.44
CA ASN A 470 25.13 23.45 -3.63
C ASN A 470 23.80 24.12 -3.97
N SER A 471 22.98 23.49 -4.82
CA SER A 471 21.67 24.03 -5.21
C SER A 471 20.74 24.12 -4.00
N VAL A 472 20.71 23.07 -3.18
CA VAL A 472 19.87 23.04 -1.97
C VAL A 472 20.43 23.94 -0.87
N ALA A 473 21.76 24.01 -0.72
CA ALA A 473 22.41 24.93 0.22
C ALA A 473 22.11 26.39 -0.14
N GLN A 474 22.12 26.73 -1.44
CA GLN A 474 21.70 28.04 -1.93
C GLN A 474 20.22 28.32 -1.63
N MET A 475 19.32 27.34 -1.85
CA MET A 475 17.91 27.48 -1.48
C MET A 475 17.70 27.69 0.02
N MET A 476 18.58 27.14 0.86
CA MET A 476 18.53 27.29 2.32
C MET A 476 19.26 28.54 2.82
N GLU A 477 19.97 29.26 1.94
CA GLU A 477 20.85 30.39 2.27
C GLU A 477 21.98 29.99 3.26
N ILE A 478 22.42 28.72 3.22
CA ILE A 478 23.49 28.20 4.08
C ILE A 478 24.74 27.95 3.23
N ARG A 479 25.93 28.28 3.77
CA ARG A 479 27.20 28.05 3.09
C ARG A 479 27.55 26.54 3.04
N PRO A 480 27.80 25.95 1.86
CA PRO A 480 28.26 24.56 1.76
C PRO A 480 29.70 24.39 2.25
N LYS A 481 30.02 23.22 2.82
CA LYS A 481 31.37 22.92 3.35
C LYS A 481 32.45 22.82 2.26
N ARG A 482 32.07 22.47 1.03
CA ARG A 482 32.95 22.42 -0.14
C ARG A 482 32.31 23.19 -1.29
N TYR A 483 33.05 24.14 -1.87
CA TYR A 483 32.64 24.82 -3.10
C TYR A 483 32.74 23.84 -4.28
N GLY A 484 31.73 23.84 -5.15
CA GLY A 484 31.70 22.95 -6.31
C GLY A 484 32.89 23.17 -7.24
N LYS A 485 33.31 22.13 -7.99
CA LYS A 485 34.44 22.21 -8.95
C LYS A 485 34.34 23.37 -9.94
N GLY A 486 33.13 23.90 -10.18
CA GLY A 486 32.86 25.02 -11.09
C GLY A 486 32.82 26.42 -10.47
N GLN A 487 32.99 26.62 -9.16
CA GLN A 487 33.05 27.99 -8.60
C GLN A 487 34.44 28.62 -8.69
N TRP A 488 35.44 27.85 -9.08
CA TRP A 488 36.82 28.28 -9.23
C TRP A 488 37.15 28.77 -10.65
N TYR A 489 36.16 29.22 -11.43
CA TYR A 489 36.40 29.78 -12.77
C TYR A 489 36.76 31.26 -12.74
N SER A 490 36.25 32.03 -11.78
CA SER A 490 36.62 33.44 -11.62
C SER A 490 37.72 33.61 -10.56
N LEU A 491 38.59 34.58 -10.83
CA LEU A 491 39.62 35.02 -9.88
C LEU A 491 38.98 35.57 -8.60
N ASP A 492 37.85 36.27 -8.73
CA ASP A 492 37.11 36.89 -7.64
C ASP A 492 36.61 35.86 -6.61
N CYS A 493 36.01 34.75 -7.08
CA CYS A 493 35.54 33.69 -6.19
C CYS A 493 36.72 32.96 -5.52
N ALA A 494 37.83 32.78 -6.24
CA ALA A 494 39.05 32.20 -5.67
C ALA A 494 39.67 33.10 -4.60
N ALA A 495 39.72 34.41 -4.85
CA ALA A 495 40.21 35.43 -3.94
C ALA A 495 39.33 35.52 -2.68
N ALA A 496 38.00 35.55 -2.83
CA ALA A 496 37.07 35.58 -1.70
C ALA A 496 37.19 34.34 -0.80
N ALA A 497 37.32 33.14 -1.38
CA ALA A 497 37.49 31.93 -0.60
C ALA A 497 38.85 31.89 0.14
N LEU A 498 39.92 32.36 -0.51
CA LEU A 498 41.24 32.46 0.11
C LEU A 498 41.24 33.51 1.23
N ARG A 499 40.57 34.65 1.03
CA ARG A 499 40.34 35.69 2.04
C ARG A 499 39.66 35.14 3.27
N SER A 500 38.52 34.45 3.10
CA SER A 500 37.78 33.85 4.21
C SER A 500 38.61 32.81 4.97
N TYR A 501 39.42 32.01 4.26
CA TYR A 501 40.34 31.06 4.89
C TYR A 501 41.43 31.73 5.75
N ILE A 502 42.03 32.82 5.24
CA ILE A 502 43.03 33.58 5.99
C ILE A 502 42.38 34.21 7.23
N CYS A 503 41.17 34.77 7.09
CA CYS A 503 40.42 35.32 8.22
C CYS A 503 40.12 34.26 9.27
N ASP A 504 39.65 33.07 8.87
CA ASP A 504 39.39 31.94 9.78
C ASP A 504 40.64 31.57 10.60
N LYS A 505 41.82 31.57 9.96
CA LYS A 505 43.09 31.32 10.63
C LYS A 505 43.45 32.43 11.61
N LEU A 506 43.29 33.68 11.22
CA LEU A 506 43.56 34.83 12.09
C LEU A 506 42.63 34.87 13.31
N ILE A 507 41.33 34.65 13.11
CA ILE A 507 40.32 34.54 14.17
C ILE A 507 40.70 33.42 15.14
N SER A 508 41.10 32.26 14.61
CA SER A 508 41.55 31.12 15.42
C SER A 508 42.82 31.47 16.23
N THR A 509 43.82 32.13 15.62
CA THR A 509 45.05 32.52 16.32
C THR A 509 44.84 33.61 17.37
N ARG A 510 43.85 34.49 17.18
CA ARG A 510 43.50 35.56 18.13
C ARG A 510 42.52 35.09 19.21
N GLY A 511 42.06 33.83 19.17
CA GLY A 511 41.09 33.29 20.12
C GLY A 511 39.69 33.92 20.01
N LEU A 512 39.35 34.50 18.85
CA LEU A 512 38.09 35.24 18.64
C LEU A 512 36.93 34.34 18.17
N SER A 513 37.09 33.02 18.17
CA SER A 513 36.07 32.08 17.69
C SER A 513 34.76 32.09 18.48
N GLY A 514 34.76 32.65 19.70
CA GLY A 514 33.56 32.81 20.54
C GLY A 514 32.99 34.23 20.58
N SER A 515 33.42 35.12 19.67
CA SER A 515 32.89 36.49 19.62
C SER A 515 31.40 36.49 19.27
N SER A 516 30.64 37.38 19.90
CA SER A 516 29.22 37.61 19.62
C SER A 516 28.97 38.46 18.35
N MET A 517 30.03 38.98 17.71
CA MET A 517 29.88 39.76 16.47
C MET A 517 29.45 38.87 15.30
N ASP A 518 28.72 39.46 14.35
CA ASP A 518 28.43 38.81 13.09
C ASP A 518 29.74 38.40 12.41
N ARG A 519 29.75 37.20 11.82
CA ARG A 519 30.93 36.63 11.20
C ARG A 519 31.46 37.49 10.05
N PHE A 520 30.61 38.17 9.30
CA PHE A 520 31.04 39.04 8.21
C PHE A 520 31.79 40.26 8.75
N ASP A 521 31.24 40.91 9.77
CA ASP A 521 31.88 42.06 10.41
C ASP A 521 33.22 41.65 11.05
N LEU A 522 33.27 40.47 11.67
CA LEU A 522 34.48 39.92 12.25
C LEU A 522 35.54 39.59 11.17
N GLU A 523 35.14 39.02 10.04
CA GLU A 523 36.03 38.75 8.91
C GLU A 523 36.61 40.06 8.33
N ASP A 524 35.79 41.10 8.16
CA ASP A 524 36.24 42.39 7.64
C ASP A 524 37.15 43.15 8.61
N MET A 525 36.80 43.19 9.90
CA MET A 525 37.64 43.81 10.94
C MET A 525 39.01 43.14 11.03
N VAL A 526 39.04 41.80 11.13
CA VAL A 526 40.30 41.05 11.25
C VAL A 526 41.16 41.19 9.99
N TRP A 527 40.52 41.25 8.81
CA TRP A 527 41.23 41.49 7.56
C TRP A 527 41.88 42.87 7.53
N ASN A 528 41.13 43.92 7.87
CA ASN A 528 41.61 45.30 7.85
C ASN A 528 42.75 45.50 8.88
N ASP A 529 42.60 45.02 10.10
CA ASP A 529 43.66 45.05 11.13
C ASP A 529 44.95 44.40 10.62
N ALA A 530 44.84 43.23 9.98
CA ALA A 530 45.99 42.47 9.51
C ALA A 530 46.63 43.14 8.27
N ALA A 531 45.83 43.77 7.41
CA ALA A 531 46.28 44.55 6.27
C ALA A 531 47.04 45.80 6.71
N GLU A 532 46.51 46.57 7.66
CA GLU A 532 47.17 47.75 8.24
C GLU A 532 48.50 47.38 8.91
N ALA A 533 48.53 46.26 9.65
CA ALA A 533 49.74 45.73 10.25
C ALA A 533 50.73 45.12 9.24
N ARG A 534 50.35 45.00 7.95
CA ARG A 534 51.11 44.32 6.88
C ARG A 534 51.50 42.87 7.23
N THR A 535 50.66 42.21 8.03
CA THR A 535 50.88 40.84 8.51
C THR A 535 50.21 39.78 7.63
N LEU A 536 49.41 40.20 6.65
CA LEU A 536 48.80 39.27 5.71
C LEU A 536 49.87 38.62 4.82
N GLU A 537 49.92 37.28 4.87
CA GLU A 537 50.73 36.47 3.98
C GLU A 537 49.85 35.46 3.26
N ILE A 538 50.10 35.25 1.97
CA ILE A 538 49.41 34.18 1.24
C ILE A 538 49.88 32.82 1.74
N PRO A 539 48.96 31.94 2.18
CA PRO A 539 49.32 30.65 2.73
C PRO A 539 50.03 29.78 1.68
N THR A 540 50.94 28.93 2.15
CA THR A 540 51.63 27.97 1.28
C THR A 540 50.70 26.80 0.96
N GLN A 541 50.90 26.17 -0.21
CA GLN A 541 50.14 24.97 -0.58
C GLN A 541 50.24 23.86 0.48
N ALA A 542 51.39 23.76 1.17
CA ALA A 542 51.61 22.79 2.25
C ALA A 542 50.77 23.12 3.50
N SER A 543 50.70 24.40 3.90
CA SER A 543 49.86 24.83 5.03
C SER A 543 48.39 24.53 4.76
N VAL A 544 47.91 24.91 3.57
CA VAL A 544 46.52 24.70 3.15
C VAL A 544 46.17 23.21 3.11
N LEU A 545 47.10 22.36 2.66
CA LEU A 545 46.90 20.92 2.63
C LEU A 545 46.89 20.30 4.03
N LYS A 546 47.74 20.80 4.95
CA LYS A 546 47.76 20.38 6.36
C LYS A 546 46.40 20.63 7.05
N ASP A 547 45.72 21.69 6.63
CA ASP A 547 44.38 22.07 7.12
C ASP A 547 43.23 21.38 6.35
N GLY A 548 43.54 20.42 5.48
CA GLY A 548 42.54 19.62 4.75
C GLY A 548 41.82 20.35 3.61
N ARG A 549 42.26 21.56 3.24
CA ARG A 549 41.63 22.40 2.20
C ARG A 549 42.24 22.14 0.83
N SER A 550 42.02 20.94 0.30
CA SER A 550 42.53 20.54 -1.03
C SER A 550 42.01 21.41 -2.17
N ASP A 551 40.84 22.02 -2.00
CA ASP A 551 40.22 23.00 -2.90
C ASP A 551 41.09 24.27 -3.04
N LEU A 552 41.49 24.86 -1.92
CA LEU A 552 42.35 26.05 -1.92
C LEU A 552 43.77 25.73 -2.43
N ARG A 553 44.29 24.51 -2.21
CA ARG A 553 45.54 24.08 -2.83
C ARG A 553 45.44 24.11 -4.36
N TYR A 554 44.35 23.57 -4.91
CA TYR A 554 44.10 23.58 -6.35
C TYR A 554 43.98 25.01 -6.87
N LEU A 555 43.33 25.92 -6.14
CA LEU A 555 43.27 27.34 -6.49
C LEU A 555 44.63 28.01 -6.58
N LEU A 556 45.46 27.82 -5.54
CA LEU A 556 46.82 28.37 -5.52
C LEU A 556 47.68 27.80 -6.65
N GLN A 557 47.37 26.58 -7.12
CA GLN A 557 48.01 25.97 -8.29
C GLN A 557 47.48 26.53 -9.62
N LYS A 558 46.16 26.74 -9.73
CA LYS A 558 45.48 27.17 -10.97
C LYS A 558 45.73 28.64 -11.29
N PHE A 559 45.47 29.54 -10.35
CA PHE A 559 45.61 30.99 -10.56
C PHE A 559 47.02 31.49 -10.23
N GLY A 560 47.80 30.70 -9.51
CA GLY A 560 49.13 31.07 -9.04
C GLY A 560 49.07 31.97 -7.79
N ARG A 561 49.98 31.72 -6.85
CA ARG A 561 50.05 32.47 -5.58
C ARG A 561 50.30 33.96 -5.79
N LYS A 562 51.17 34.32 -6.74
CA LYS A 562 51.52 35.72 -7.03
C LYS A 562 50.29 36.52 -7.49
N HIS A 563 49.52 35.95 -8.43
CA HIS A 563 48.37 36.63 -9.00
C HIS A 563 47.25 36.82 -7.98
N LEU A 564 47.02 35.82 -7.12
CA LEU A 564 46.08 35.95 -6.01
C LEU A 564 46.55 36.98 -4.96
N ALA A 565 47.86 37.17 -4.78
CA ALA A 565 48.40 38.19 -3.87
C ALA A 565 48.22 39.59 -4.41
N GLU A 566 48.54 39.78 -5.69
CA GLU A 566 48.31 41.04 -6.38
C GLU A 566 46.83 41.41 -6.37
N TYR A 567 45.94 40.44 -6.57
CA TYR A 567 44.50 40.67 -6.57
C TYR A 567 43.95 41.01 -5.17
N LEU A 568 44.48 40.39 -4.11
CA LEU A 568 44.04 40.62 -2.73
C LEU A 568 44.80 41.75 -2.01
N ASP A 569 45.75 42.39 -2.69
CA ASP A 569 46.68 43.38 -2.12
C ASP A 569 47.47 42.85 -0.90
N ILE A 570 47.99 41.63 -1.02
CA ILE A 570 48.74 40.93 0.04
C ILE A 570 50.22 40.80 -0.33
N ASN A 571 51.10 40.97 0.65
CA ASN A 571 52.53 40.74 0.49
C ASN A 571 52.83 39.28 0.07
N TYR A 572 53.47 39.14 -1.10
CA TYR A 572 53.92 37.86 -1.62
C TYR A 572 55.45 37.71 -1.51
N VAL A 573 55.90 36.85 -0.59
CA VAL A 573 57.32 36.48 -0.48
C VAL A 573 57.61 35.28 -1.38
N ASP A 574 58.34 35.51 -2.48
CA ASP A 574 58.80 34.45 -3.37
C ASP A 574 59.94 33.66 -2.71
N SER A 575 59.59 32.52 -2.10
CA SER A 575 60.53 31.65 -1.41
C SER A 575 61.57 31.00 -2.34
N ARG A 576 61.40 31.04 -3.68
CA ARG A 576 62.38 30.47 -4.62
C ARG A 576 63.61 31.37 -4.82
N ARG A 577 63.51 32.69 -4.65
CA ARG A 577 64.65 33.62 -4.89
C ARG A 577 65.78 33.53 -3.85
N ARG A 578 65.55 32.93 -2.67
CA ARG A 578 66.59 32.83 -1.63
C ARG A 578 67.65 31.72 -1.86
N ARG A 579 67.44 30.76 -2.77
CA ARG A 579 68.41 29.68 -3.02
C ARG A 579 69.52 30.02 -4.04
N GLY A 580 69.48 31.19 -4.69
CA GLY A 580 70.42 31.57 -5.77
C GLY A 580 71.61 32.44 -5.38
N LYS A 581 71.74 32.90 -4.13
CA LYS A 581 72.92 33.65 -3.64
C LYS A 581 73.69 32.82 -2.60
N LYS A 582 74.19 31.65 -3.00
CA LYS A 582 75.36 31.07 -2.32
C LYS A 582 76.57 31.71 -2.99
N LEU A 583 77.18 32.65 -2.29
CA LEU A 583 78.42 33.32 -2.66
C LEU A 583 79.47 32.30 -3.10
N ASP A 584 80.02 32.48 -4.29
CA ASP A 584 81.27 31.87 -4.73
C ASP A 584 82.42 32.40 -3.85
N ALA A 585 82.60 31.80 -2.67
CA ALA A 585 83.84 31.92 -1.92
C ALA A 585 84.90 31.01 -2.57
N ARG A 586 85.45 31.45 -3.71
CA ARG A 586 86.65 30.86 -4.30
C ARG A 586 87.87 31.29 -3.46
N ALA A 587 88.51 30.32 -2.82
CA ALA A 587 89.80 30.50 -2.15
C ALA A 587 90.91 30.90 -3.17
N PRO A 588 91.85 31.79 -2.81
CA PRO A 588 92.94 32.19 -3.70
C PRO A 588 94.00 31.07 -3.78
N LYS A 589 94.35 30.66 -5.00
CA LYS A 589 95.52 29.80 -5.25
C LYS A 589 96.79 30.65 -5.30
N HIS A 590 97.74 30.35 -4.43
CA HIS A 590 99.11 30.88 -4.48
C HIS A 590 99.80 30.50 -5.79
N PHE A 591 100.41 31.50 -6.44
CA PHE A 591 101.37 31.35 -7.54
C PHE A 591 102.76 31.71 -7.02
N VAL A 592 103.75 30.83 -7.22
CA VAL A 592 105.18 31.09 -6.98
C VAL A 592 105.80 31.49 -8.32
N PRO A 593 106.56 32.60 -8.41
CA PRO A 593 107.29 32.96 -9.62
C PRO A 593 108.74 32.45 -9.59
N PHE A 594 109.26 32.16 -10.79
CA PHE A 594 110.68 32.20 -11.12
C PHE A 594 111.11 33.64 -11.39
#